data_AF-A0A7S2FBT3-F1
#
_entry.id   AF-A0A7S2FBT3-F1
#
_cell.length_a   1.000
_cell.length_b   1.000
_cell.length_c   1.000
_cell.angle_alpha   90.00
_cell.angle_beta   90.00
_cell.angle_gamma   90.00
#
_symmetry.space_group_name_H-M   'P 1'
#
loop_
_entity.id
_entity.type
_entity.pdbx_description
1 polymer ?
#
loop_
_entity_poly.entity_id
_entity_poly.type
_entity_poly.pdbx_seq_one_letter_code
_entity_poly.pdbx_strand_id
1 'polypeptide(L)'
;GNDGPLWIRSWAMDRAARVCPAIETVVEESQVRRAVVGHTVQEEVTEKCHGHLTLLDVGMSDAYNPGGKPTVWECEDGQVRIVTPSGRKNFGSRHDDEL
;
A
#
# COMPACT_ATOMS: atom_id res chain seq x y z
N GLY A 1 16.08 -7.64 -14.77
CA GLY A 1 15.98 -6.17 -14.83
C GLY A 1 15.32 -5.68 -13.54
N ASN A 2 15.66 -4.48 -13.09
CA ASN A 2 15.19 -3.92 -11.81
C ASN A 2 13.75 -3.35 -11.88
N ASP A 3 13.20 -3.22 -13.09
CA ASP A 3 11.89 -2.62 -13.35
C ASP A 3 10.75 -3.65 -13.45
N GLY A 4 11.05 -4.92 -13.13
CA GLY A 4 10.02 -5.94 -13.04
C GLY A 4 9.06 -5.69 -11.87
N PRO A 5 7.84 -6.22 -11.92
CA PRO A 5 6.80 -6.00 -10.90
C PRO A 5 7.22 -6.42 -9.48
N LEU A 6 8.24 -7.27 -9.34
CA LEU A 6 8.76 -7.73 -8.06
C LEU A 6 9.89 -6.85 -7.47
N TRP A 7 10.54 -6.03 -8.29
CA TRP A 7 11.76 -5.29 -7.90
C TRP A 7 11.61 -3.77 -8.02
N ILE A 8 10.53 -3.30 -8.64
CA ILE A 8 10.26 -1.89 -8.78
C ILE A 8 10.03 -1.23 -7.40
N ARG A 9 10.81 -0.18 -7.13
CA ARG A 9 10.75 0.60 -5.87
C ARG A 9 10.17 1.99 -6.07
N SER A 10 9.99 2.43 -7.31
CA SER A 10 9.54 3.79 -7.64
C SER A 10 8.15 4.08 -7.09
N TRP A 11 7.26 3.10 -6.95
CA TRP A 11 5.95 3.28 -6.29
C TRP A 11 6.08 3.88 -4.89
N ALA A 12 7.09 3.44 -4.14
CA ALA A 12 7.38 3.94 -2.81
C ALA A 12 8.28 5.19 -2.83
N MET A 13 9.36 5.17 -3.62
CA MET A 13 10.44 6.16 -3.53
C MET A 13 10.21 7.44 -4.35
N ASP A 14 9.45 7.36 -5.44
CA ASP A 14 9.24 8.51 -6.31
C ASP A 14 8.14 9.44 -5.78
N ARG A 15 8.17 10.68 -6.28
CA ARG A 15 7.18 11.72 -5.94
C ARG A 15 5.80 11.35 -6.51
N ALA A 16 4.75 11.71 -5.78
CA ALA A 16 3.36 11.48 -6.18
C ALA A 16 3.04 11.96 -7.60
N ALA A 17 3.56 13.12 -8.02
CA ALA A 17 3.35 13.66 -9.36
C ALA A 17 3.84 12.75 -10.52
N ARG A 18 4.78 11.83 -10.23
CA ARG A 18 5.23 10.79 -11.19
C ARG A 18 4.47 9.48 -11.00
N VAL A 19 4.20 9.10 -9.76
CA VAL A 19 3.62 7.80 -9.41
C VAL A 19 2.12 7.74 -9.69
N CYS A 20 1.37 8.79 -9.36
CA CYS A 20 -0.09 8.73 -9.35
C CYS A 20 -0.72 8.54 -10.74
N PRO A 21 -0.29 9.25 -11.81
CA PRO A 21 -0.85 8.99 -13.14
C PRO A 21 -0.66 7.56 -13.62
N ALA A 22 0.49 6.95 -13.27
CA ALA A 22 0.78 5.56 -13.63
C ALA A 22 -0.04 4.56 -12.80
N ILE A 23 -0.23 4.82 -11.50
CA ILE A 23 -1.12 4.00 -10.65
C ILE A 23 -2.57 4.12 -11.10
N GLU A 24 -3.05 5.32 -11.42
CA GLU A 24 -4.40 5.54 -11.94
C GLU A 24 -4.62 4.71 -13.21
N THR A 25 -3.68 4.75 -14.16
CA THR A 25 -3.72 3.89 -15.36
C THR A 25 -3.78 2.41 -15.00
N VAL A 26 -2.94 1.94 -14.07
CA VAL A 26 -2.96 0.53 -13.64
C VAL A 26 -4.30 0.15 -13.04
N VAL A 27 -4.85 0.97 -12.15
CA VAL A 27 -6.12 0.71 -11.47
C VAL A 27 -7.28 0.68 -12.46
N GLU A 28 -7.32 1.62 -13.40
CA GLU A 28 -8.29 1.67 -14.50
C GLU A 28 -8.21 0.45 -15.42
N GLU A 29 -7.03 0.15 -15.96
CA GLU A 29 -6.83 -0.94 -16.92
C GLU A 29 -7.03 -2.32 -16.29
N SER A 30 -6.70 -2.49 -15.01
CA SER A 30 -6.88 -3.74 -14.28
C SER A 30 -8.24 -3.88 -13.61
N GLN A 31 -9.10 -2.85 -13.68
CA GLN A 31 -10.43 -2.82 -13.08
C GLN A 31 -10.44 -3.16 -11.57
N VAL A 32 -9.42 -2.70 -10.86
CA VAL A 32 -9.32 -2.81 -9.40
C VAL A 32 -9.63 -1.45 -8.76
N ARG A 33 -9.73 -1.37 -7.44
CA ARG A 33 -9.88 -0.07 -6.72
C ARG A 33 -8.54 0.55 -6.34
N ARG A 34 -7.53 -0.29 -6.11
CA ARG A 34 -6.22 0.10 -5.57
C ARG A 34 -5.17 -0.99 -5.76
N ALA A 35 -3.92 -0.57 -5.79
CA ALA A 35 -2.75 -1.42 -5.66
C ALA A 35 -2.26 -1.41 -4.21
N VAL A 36 -1.96 -2.60 -3.66
CA VAL A 36 -1.32 -2.76 -2.35
C VAL A 36 0.05 -3.39 -2.57
N VAL A 37 1.12 -2.66 -2.26
CA VAL A 37 2.48 -3.06 -2.59
C VAL A 37 3.39 -3.09 -1.36
N GLY A 38 4.36 -4.00 -1.38
CA GLY A 38 5.42 -4.09 -0.39
C GLY A 38 6.78 -3.75 -0.98
N HIS A 39 7.78 -4.58 -0.68
CA HIS A 39 9.16 -4.56 -1.19
C HIS A 39 10.03 -3.39 -0.71
N THR A 40 9.47 -2.19 -0.52
CA THR A 40 10.18 -1.03 0.01
C THR A 40 9.64 -0.68 1.39
N VAL A 41 10.46 -0.90 2.43
CA VAL A 41 10.11 -0.66 3.83
C VAL A 41 9.74 0.81 4.06
N GLN A 42 8.60 1.03 4.70
CA GLN A 42 8.08 2.31 5.17
C GLN A 42 8.15 2.38 6.70
N GLU A 43 8.08 3.58 7.27
CA GLU A 43 7.97 3.74 8.73
C GLU A 43 6.62 3.25 9.27
N GLU A 44 5.55 3.51 8.50
CA GLU A 44 4.18 3.09 8.74
C GLU A 44 3.43 2.84 7.42
N VAL A 45 2.27 2.18 7.48
CA VAL A 45 1.44 1.94 6.29
C VAL A 45 0.98 3.28 5.73
N THR A 46 1.30 3.51 4.46
CA THR A 46 1.09 4.82 3.83
C THR A 46 0.16 4.70 2.64
N GLU A 47 -0.79 5.63 2.53
CA GLU A 47 -1.66 5.80 1.36
C GLU A 47 -1.12 6.90 0.44
N LYS A 48 -1.17 6.67 -0.87
CA LYS A 48 -0.86 7.65 -1.92
C LYS A 48 -1.97 7.65 -2.98
N CYS A 49 -1.98 8.71 -3.80
CA CYS A 49 -2.80 8.78 -5.01
C CYS A 49 -4.29 8.56 -4.73
N HIS A 50 -4.83 9.33 -3.78
CA HIS A 50 -6.26 9.33 -3.44
C HIS A 50 -6.81 7.93 -3.06
N GLY A 51 -6.00 7.08 -2.43
CA GLY A 51 -6.42 5.73 -2.03
C GLY A 51 -6.13 4.63 -3.06
N HIS A 52 -5.62 4.97 -4.25
CA HIS A 52 -5.29 4.00 -5.28
C HIS A 52 -3.97 3.25 -5.02
N LEU A 53 -3.09 3.74 -4.14
CA LEU A 53 -1.86 3.05 -3.76
C LEU A 53 -1.70 2.96 -2.24
N THR A 54 -1.57 1.73 -1.73
CA THR A 54 -1.15 1.46 -0.35
C THR A 54 0.25 0.86 -0.32
N LEU A 55 1.16 1.47 0.45
CA LEU A 55 2.49 0.95 0.75
C LEU A 55 2.43 0.22 2.10
N LEU A 56 2.48 -1.12 2.08
CA LEU A 56 2.20 -1.97 3.24
C LEU A 56 3.45 -2.52 3.95
N ASP A 57 4.59 -2.57 3.29
CA ASP A 57 5.80 -3.11 3.91
C ASP A 57 6.33 -2.13 4.96
N VAL A 58 6.15 -2.48 6.24
CA VAL A 58 6.65 -1.70 7.39
C VAL A 58 7.79 -2.42 8.13
N GLY A 59 8.40 -3.42 7.49
CA GLY A 59 9.50 -4.19 8.07
C GLY A 59 9.04 -5.20 9.11
N MET A 60 8.21 -6.16 8.69
CA MET A 60 7.86 -7.34 9.50
C MET A 60 9.08 -8.20 9.83
N SER A 61 10.07 -8.23 8.93
CA SER A 61 11.31 -8.96 9.16
C SER A 61 12.17 -8.28 10.22
N ASP A 62 12.73 -9.10 11.11
CA ASP A 62 13.68 -8.68 12.14
C ASP A 62 14.92 -7.97 11.57
N ALA A 63 15.25 -8.23 10.30
CA ALA A 63 16.35 -7.58 9.59
C ALA A 63 16.17 -6.06 9.42
N TYR A 64 14.93 -5.57 9.48
CA TYR A 64 14.62 -4.14 9.34
C TYR A 64 14.22 -3.47 10.65
N ASN A 65 13.56 -4.21 11.55
CA ASN A 65 13.19 -3.73 12.88
C ASN A 65 13.39 -4.85 13.90
N PRO A 66 14.16 -4.65 14.98
CA PRO A 66 14.26 -5.64 16.06
C PRO A 66 12.88 -5.99 16.63
N GLY A 67 12.56 -7.28 16.68
CA GLY A 67 11.25 -7.82 17.05
C GLY A 67 10.20 -7.82 15.93
N GLY A 68 10.51 -7.23 14.77
CA GLY A 68 9.60 -7.09 13.64
C GLY A 68 8.41 -6.17 13.88
N LYS A 69 7.83 -5.63 12.81
CA LYS A 69 6.56 -4.89 12.84
C LYS A 69 5.45 -5.62 12.07
N PRO A 70 4.95 -6.77 12.58
CA PRO A 70 3.88 -7.50 11.89
C PRO A 70 2.64 -6.61 11.75
N THR A 71 2.26 -6.38 10.50
CA THR A 71 1.17 -5.48 10.12
C THR A 71 0.40 -6.11 8.99
N VAL A 72 -0.92 -6.14 9.12
CA VAL A 72 -1.84 -6.71 8.14
C VAL A 72 -2.75 -5.61 7.62
N TRP A 73 -2.91 -5.60 6.30
CA TRP A 73 -3.91 -4.83 5.60
C TRP A 73 -5.12 -5.71 5.37
N GLU A 74 -6.20 -5.42 6.08
CA GLU A 74 -7.44 -6.16 6.00
C GLU A 74 -8.47 -5.35 5.22
N CYS A 75 -9.19 -6.02 4.31
CA CYS A 75 -10.30 -5.43 3.57
C CYS A 75 -11.52 -6.34 3.68
N GLU A 76 -12.58 -5.83 4.30
CA GLU A 76 -13.88 -6.48 4.43
C GLU A 76 -14.96 -5.49 3.99
N ASP A 77 -15.80 -5.89 3.02
CA ASP A 77 -16.91 -5.09 2.51
C ASP A 77 -16.52 -3.64 2.13
N GLY A 78 -15.35 -3.48 1.49
CA GLY A 78 -14.81 -2.17 1.09
C GLY A 78 -14.11 -1.39 2.21
N GLN A 79 -14.38 -1.71 3.48
CA GLN A 79 -13.70 -1.12 4.62
C GLN A 79 -12.32 -1.70 4.83
N VAL A 80 -11.33 -0.82 4.91
CA VAL A 80 -9.94 -1.18 5.13
C VAL A 80 -9.54 -0.93 6.59
N ARG A 81 -8.81 -1.88 7.17
CA ARG A 81 -8.24 -1.77 8.51
C ARG A 81 -6.77 -2.17 8.51
N ILE A 82 -5.99 -1.51 9.37
CA ILE A 82 -4.66 -1.97 9.73
C ILE A 82 -4.76 -2.75 11.03
N VAL A 83 -4.27 -3.98 10.98
CA VAL A 83 -4.26 -4.92 12.11
C VAL A 83 -2.81 -5.16 12.53
N THR A 84 -2.53 -4.94 13.80
CA THR A 84 -1.22 -5.14 14.44
C THR A 84 -1.42 -5.97 15.71
N PRO A 85 -0.34 -6.45 16.37
CA PRO A 85 -0.46 -7.09 17.69
C PRO A 85 -1.11 -6.21 18.76
N SER A 86 -1.03 -4.88 18.61
CA SER A 86 -1.62 -3.93 19.55
C SER A 86 -3.10 -3.62 19.29
N GLY A 87 -3.68 -4.06 18.17
CA GLY A 87 -5.09 -3.88 17.88
C GLY A 87 -5.41 -3.65 16.39
N ARG A 88 -6.63 -3.15 16.13
CA ARG A 88 -7.15 -2.90 14.78
C ARG A 88 -7.58 -1.43 14.69
N LYS A 89 -7.26 -0.75 13.59
CA LYS A 89 -7.72 0.62 13.31
C LYS A 89 -8.22 0.74 11.88
N ASN A 90 -9.24 1.56 11.65
CA ASN A 90 -9.68 1.91 10.29
C ASN A 90 -8.56 2.65 9.55
N PHE A 91 -8.47 2.44 8.24
CA PHE A 91 -7.41 2.99 7.42
C PHE A 91 -7.90 3.38 6.04
N GLY A 92 -7.30 4.44 5.52
CA GLY A 92 -7.51 4.92 4.16
C GLY A 92 -8.79 5.74 3.97
N SER A 93 -8.88 6.33 2.78
CA SER A 93 -10.06 7.04 2.31
C SER A 93 -11.15 6.03 1.90
N ARG A 94 -12.40 6.24 2.36
CA ARG A 94 -13.54 5.43 1.88
C ARG A 94 -13.75 5.74 0.41
N HIS A 95 -13.61 4.74 -0.44
CA HIS A 95 -13.85 4.84 -1.87
C HIS A 95 -15.15 4.12 -2.21
N ASP A 96 -16.17 4.21 -1.36
CA ASP A 96 -17.42 3.40 -1.44
C ASP A 96 -18.52 4.06 -2.27
N ASP A 97 -18.29 5.24 -2.82
CA ASP A 97 -19.23 5.93 -3.70
C ASP A 97 -18.73 5.83 -5.15
N GLU A 98 -19.57 5.27 -6.03
CA GLU A 98 -19.37 5.07 -7.49
C GLU A 98 -18.64 3.76 -7.90
N LEU A 99 -19.46 2.75 -8.21
CA LEU A 99 -19.28 1.82 -9.33
C LEU A 99 -20.53 1.90 -10.21
#